data_AF-A0A8S3CER9-F1
#
_entry.id   AF-A0A8S3CER9-F1
#
_cell.length_a   1.000
_cell.length_b   1.000
_cell.length_c   1.000
_cell.angle_alpha   90.00
_cell.angle_beta   90.00
_cell.angle_gamma   90.00
#
_symmetry.space_group_name_H-M   'P 1'
#
loop_
_entity.id
_entity.type
_entity.pdbx_description
1 polymer ?
#
loop_
_entity_poly.entity_id
_entity_poly.type
_entity_poly.pdbx_seq_one_letter_code
_entity_poly.pdbx_strand_id
1 'polypeptide(L)' 'ISRISEYWNWLESSFVENIRVQEWYNGQPPSNLSGYINDRSNRLIGWATMRQLRIKPDSCK' A
#
# COMPACT_ATOMS: atom_id res chain seq x y z
N ILE A 1 -11.46 -7.55 -5.78
CA ILE A 1 -11.73 -6.11 -6.02
C ILE A 1 -12.46 -6.01 -7.35
N SER A 2 -13.75 -5.72 -7.31
CA SER A 2 -14.65 -5.67 -8.46
C SER A 2 -15.17 -4.26 -8.75
N ARG A 3 -15.23 -3.40 -7.72
CA ARG A 3 -15.68 -1.99 -7.81
C ARG A 3 -14.57 -1.01 -7.50
N ILE A 4 -14.68 0.22 -8.01
CA ILE A 4 -13.73 1.31 -7.71
C ILE A 4 -13.68 1.61 -6.21
N SER A 5 -14.82 1.58 -5.52
CA SER A 5 -14.88 1.78 -4.06
C SER A 5 -14.15 0.67 -3.30
N GLU A 6 -14.26 -0.57 -3.74
CA GLU A 6 -13.53 -1.71 -3.15
C GLU A 6 -12.02 -1.57 -3.36
N TYR A 7 -11.59 -1.02 -4.50
CA TYR A 7 -10.18 -0.76 -4.77
C TYR A 7 -9.63 0.27 -3.78
N TRP A 8 -10.33 1.40 -3.62
CA TRP A 8 -9.91 2.45 -2.70
C TRP A 8 -9.91 1.98 -1.25
N ASN A 9 -10.94 1.23 -0.85
CA ASN A 9 -10.99 0.63 0.48
C ASN A 9 -9.79 -0.30 0.72
N TRP A 10 -9.51 -1.22 -0.19
CA TRP A 10 -8.35 -2.11 -0.09
C TRP A 10 -7.02 -1.35 -0.08
N LEU A 11 -6.88 -0.30 -0.89
CA LEU A 11 -5.66 0.51 -0.94
C LEU A 11 -5.38 1.13 0.44
N GLU A 12 -6.39 1.74 1.05
CA GLU A 12 -6.27 2.40 2.35
C GLU A 12 -6.13 1.41 3.51
N SER A 13 -6.99 0.39 3.55
CA SER A 13 -7.11 -0.51 4.71
C SER A 13 -6.21 -1.75 4.64
N SER A 14 -5.52 -1.99 3.53
CA SER A 14 -4.66 -3.16 3.39
C SER A 14 -3.29 -2.78 2.85
N PHE A 15 -3.22 -2.08 1.72
CA PHE A 15 -1.92 -1.79 1.11
C PHE A 15 -1.09 -0.79 1.95
N VAL A 16 -1.68 0.34 2.33
CA VAL A 16 -0.98 1.38 3.12
C VAL A 16 -0.57 0.86 4.49
N GLU A 17 -1.39 0.04 5.12
CA GLU A 17 -1.06 -0.57 6.41
C GLU A 17 0.10 -1.58 6.29
N ASN A 18 0.12 -2.41 5.24
CA ASN A 18 1.10 -3.49 5.16
C ASN A 18 2.43 -3.12 4.49
N ILE A 19 2.52 -1.99 3.78
CA ILE A 19 3.77 -1.57 3.12
C ILE A 19 4.86 -1.16 4.11
N ARG A 20 4.48 -0.80 5.34
CA ARG A 20 5.41 -0.50 6.43
C ARG A 20 5.24 -1.50 7.56
N VAL A 21 6.32 -1.73 8.30
CA VAL A 21 6.26 -2.54 9.51
C VAL A 21 5.29 -1.94 10.53
N GLN A 22 4.39 -2.78 11.03
CA GLN A 22 3.45 -2.44 12.09
C GLN A 22 3.98 -2.86 13.46
N GLU A 23 3.26 -2.50 14.51
CA GLU A 23 3.49 -3.02 15.85
C GLU A 23 3.52 -4.55 15.87
N TRP A 24 4.20 -5.09 16.86
CA TRP A 24 4.14 -6.52 17.13
C TRP A 24 2.74 -6.91 17.60
N TYR A 25 2.42 -8.20 17.52
CA TYR A 25 1.15 -8.75 17.99
C TYR A 25 0.85 -8.45 19.48
N ASN A 26 1.88 -8.09 20.25
CA ASN A 26 1.82 -7.73 21.67
C ASN A 26 1.84 -6.20 21.91
N GLY A 27 1.62 -5.39 20.87
CA GLY A 27 1.63 -3.93 20.95
C GLY A 27 3.02 -3.31 21.16
N GLN A 28 4.09 -4.09 21.04
CA GLN A 28 5.45 -3.54 21.13
C GLN A 28 5.82 -2.82 19.83
N PRO A 29 6.54 -1.70 19.91
CA PRO A 29 7.01 -1.00 18.72
C PRO A 29 8.04 -1.84 17.95
N PRO A 30 8.10 -1.72 16.60
CA PRO A 30 9.04 -2.45 15.76
C PRO A 30 10.44 -1.79 15.79
N SER A 31 11.17 -1.97 16.90
CA SER A 31 12.52 -1.43 17.10
C SER A 31 13.52 -1.93 16.06
N ASN A 32 14.34 -1.02 15.50
CA ASN A 32 15.35 -1.29 14.46
C ASN A 32 14.82 -1.88 13.14
N LEU A 33 13.51 -1.87 12.91
CA LEU A 33 12.88 -2.34 11.68
C LEU A 33 12.41 -1.18 10.78
N SER A 34 12.97 0.02 10.98
CA SER A 34 12.67 1.17 10.13
C SER A 34 13.00 0.86 8.66
N GLY A 35 12.01 0.95 7.78
CA GLY A 35 12.16 0.65 6.37
C GLY A 35 11.96 -0.82 6.01
N TYR A 36 11.54 -1.68 6.93
CA TYR A 36 11.05 -3.02 6.61
C TYR A 36 9.56 -3.01 6.28
N ILE A 37 9.14 -3.99 5.49
CA ILE A 37 7.73 -4.29 5.22
C ILE A 37 7.17 -5.07 6.44
N ASN A 38 5.85 -5.20 6.55
CA ASN A 38 5.20 -5.89 7.68
C ASN A 38 5.58 -7.39 7.83
N ASP A 39 6.28 -7.99 6.85
CA ASP A 39 6.87 -9.32 6.98
C ASP A 39 8.17 -9.36 7.81
N ARG A 40 8.70 -8.19 8.16
CA ARG A 40 9.91 -7.98 9.00
C ARG A 40 11.18 -8.60 8.43
N SER A 41 11.15 -9.04 7.17
CA SER A 41 12.24 -9.76 6.51
C SER A 41 12.72 -9.01 5.26
N ASN A 42 11.80 -8.37 4.55
CA ASN A 42 12.10 -7.60 3.35
C ASN A 42 12.19 -6.10 3.64
N ARG A 43 13.13 -5.42 2.97
CA ARG A 43 13.36 -3.98 3.11
C ARG A 43 12.69 -3.21 1.98
N LEU A 44 11.92 -2.20 2.33
CA LEU A 44 11.38 -1.20 1.42
C LEU A 44 12.48 -0.20 1.04
N ILE A 45 12.77 -0.10 -0.26
CA ILE A 45 13.71 0.88 -0.80
C ILE A 45 12.92 2.03 -1.42
N GLY A 46 13.15 3.25 -0.93
CA GLY A 46 12.42 4.43 -1.38
C GLY A 46 10.97 4.45 -0.90
N TRP A 47 10.04 4.58 -1.84
CA TRP A 47 8.62 4.82 -1.58
C TRP A 47 7.76 4.31 -2.74
N ALA A 48 6.53 3.90 -2.44
CA ALA A 48 5.57 3.50 -3.48
C ALA A 48 5.14 4.70 -4.32
N THR A 49 5.07 4.52 -5.63
CA THR A 49 4.61 5.54 -6.59
C THR A 49 3.37 5.05 -7.31
N MET A 50 2.27 5.81 -7.25
CA MET A 50 1.04 5.52 -8.01
C MET A 50 1.02 6.33 -9.31
N ARG A 51 0.69 5.65 -10.43
CA ARG A 51 0.54 6.27 -11.74
C ARG A 51 -0.84 5.95 -12.31
N GLN A 52 -1.51 6.97 -12.87
CA GLN A 52 -2.81 6.82 -13.52
C GLN A 52 -2.72 7.20 -15.01
N LEU A 53 -3.36 6.41 -15.87
CA LEU A 53 -3.62 6.76 -17.26
C LEU A 53 -5.10 7.12 -17.44
N ARG A 54 -5.38 8.02 -18.38
CA ARG A 54 -6.74 8.43 -18.74
C ARG A 54 -6.86 8.47 -20.25
N ILE A 55 -8.06 8.18 -20.76
CA ILE A 55 -8.39 8.31 -22.18
C ILE A 55 -8.98 9.69 -22.46
N LYS A 56 -8.82 10.17 -23.70
CA LYS A 56 -9.49 11.39 -24.13
C LYS A 56 -11.01 11.13 -24.18
N PRO A 57 -11.86 12.03 -23.68
CA PRO A 57 -13.29 11.95 -23.91
C PRO A 57 -13.61 11.88 -25.41
N ASP A 58 -14.68 11.15 -25.77
CA ASP A 58 -15.18 11.01 -27.14
C ASP A 58 -14.17 10.43 -28.14
N SER A 59 -13.26 9.59 -27.66
CA SER A 59 -12.25 8.94 -28.50
C SER A 59 -12.79 7.80 -29.38
N CYS A 60 -14.02 7.35 -29.13
CA CYS A 60 -14.72 6.34 -29.93
C CYS A 60 -16.06 6.92 -30.40
N LYS A 61 -16.50 6.49 -31.58
CA LYS A 61 -17.85 6.79 -32.11
C LYS A 61 -18.79 5.65 -31.77
#